data_AF-A0A949GPQ9-F1
#
_entry.id   AF-A0A949GPQ9-F1
#
_cell.length_a   1.000
_cell.length_b   1.000
_cell.length_c   1.000
_cell.angle_alpha   90.00
_cell.angle_beta   90.00
_cell.angle_gamma   90.00
#
_symmetry.space_group_name_H-M   'P 1'
#
loop_
_entity.id
_entity.type
_entity.pdbx_description
1 polymer ?
#
loop_
_entity_poly.entity_id
_entity_poly.type
_entity_poly.pdbx_seq_one_letter_code
_entity_poly.pdbx_strand_id
1 'polypeptide(L)'
;MMGRQADQPAFLYDFALDKHVPAEHMLRSIDRFVELDEMRAKLAPFYSTTGRPSIDPELLIRMLLVGYCYGIRSERRLCEEVHLNLAYRWFCRLGLDGAVPDHSTFSKNRHGRFRESDLFRHLFETVVRRAIKEGLVGGEGFAVDASLIAADANKQRSVKGTEETDWQALAATRRSVQEYLDTLDQEAWGTASEVVPKFIATSDPAAQWTGAHKGHAFFAYS
;
A
#
# COMPACT_ATOMS: atom_id res chain seq x y z
N MET A 1 -47.96 10.71 8.96
CA MET A 1 -48.89 11.73 8.43
C MET A 1 -48.23 12.41 7.24
N MET A 2 -48.94 12.60 6.12
CA MET A 2 -48.44 13.38 4.98
C MET A 2 -48.85 14.85 5.16
N GLY A 3 -47.94 15.78 4.91
CA GLY A 3 -48.14 17.22 5.02
C GLY A 3 -47.22 18.00 4.08
N ARG A 4 -47.45 19.30 3.93
CA ARG A 4 -46.60 20.19 3.13
C ARG A 4 -45.57 20.84 4.06
N GLN A 5 -44.30 20.58 3.82
CA GLN A 5 -43.21 21.20 4.57
C GLN A 5 -42.77 22.47 3.84
N ALA A 6 -42.86 23.61 4.52
CA ALA A 6 -42.30 24.87 4.05
C ALA A 6 -41.00 25.09 4.84
N ASP A 7 -39.86 25.13 4.16
CA ASP A 7 -38.58 25.46 4.77
C ASP A 7 -38.31 26.95 4.49
N GLN A 8 -38.18 27.75 5.55
CA GLN A 8 -37.86 29.18 5.43
C GLN A 8 -36.35 29.35 5.61
N PRO A 9 -35.62 29.91 4.63
CA PRO A 9 -34.18 30.07 4.75
C PRO A 9 -33.84 31.06 5.88
N ALA A 10 -32.98 30.63 6.80
CA ALA A 10 -32.43 31.50 7.84
C ALA A 10 -31.37 32.45 7.26
N PHE A 11 -31.26 33.66 7.81
CA PHE A 11 -30.25 34.66 7.40
C PHE A 11 -28.84 34.35 7.94
N LEU A 12 -28.73 33.55 9.01
CA LEU A 12 -27.49 33.09 9.61
C LEU A 12 -27.61 31.61 9.94
N TYR A 13 -26.61 30.82 9.55
CA TYR A 13 -26.49 29.41 9.89
C TYR A 13 -25.32 29.22 10.85
N ASP A 14 -25.61 28.83 12.10
CA ASP A 14 -24.61 28.21 12.96
C ASP A 14 -24.56 26.72 12.61
N PHE A 15 -23.48 26.29 11.95
CA PHE A 15 -23.35 24.93 11.44
C PHE A 15 -22.11 24.24 12.02
N ALA A 16 -22.35 23.17 12.77
CA ALA A 16 -21.29 22.32 13.30
C ALA A 16 -21.38 20.93 12.66
N LEU A 17 -20.44 20.59 11.78
CA LEU A 17 -20.37 19.28 11.12
C LEU A 17 -20.50 18.13 12.11
N ASP A 18 -19.91 18.26 13.29
CA ASP A 18 -19.95 17.24 14.34
C ASP A 18 -21.39 16.92 14.81
N LYS A 19 -22.29 17.90 14.85
CA LYS A 19 -23.69 17.65 15.23
C LYS A 19 -24.48 16.89 14.15
N HIS A 20 -23.97 16.87 12.91
CA HIS A 20 -24.66 16.28 11.76
C HIS A 20 -24.15 14.88 11.38
N VAL A 21 -23.02 14.44 11.96
CA VAL A 21 -22.55 13.06 11.80
C VAL A 21 -22.99 12.23 12.99
N PRO A 22 -23.88 11.22 12.82
CA PRO A 22 -24.37 10.40 13.92
C PRO A 22 -23.24 9.75 14.73
N ALA A 23 -23.43 9.58 16.04
CA ALA A 23 -22.44 8.96 16.94
C ALA A 23 -22.05 7.54 16.49
N GLU A 24 -23.02 6.77 15.99
CA GLU A 24 -22.86 5.40 15.49
C GLU A 24 -22.32 5.31 14.06
N HIS A 25 -22.00 6.44 13.42
CA HIS A 25 -21.51 6.44 12.05
C HIS A 25 -20.13 5.76 11.97
N MET A 26 -19.94 4.85 11.00
CA MET A 26 -18.70 4.05 10.85
C MET A 26 -17.43 4.91 10.85
N LEU A 27 -17.44 6.06 10.17
CA LEU A 27 -16.28 6.97 10.14
C LEU A 27 -15.91 7.51 11.52
N ARG A 28 -16.84 7.65 12.48
CA ARG A 28 -16.49 7.99 13.87
C ARG A 28 -15.75 6.86 14.55
N SER A 29 -16.18 5.63 14.33
CA SER A 29 -15.48 4.46 14.84
C SER A 29 -14.06 4.39 14.31
N ILE A 30 -13.86 4.62 13.00
CA ILE A 30 -12.54 4.63 12.37
C ILE A 30 -11.70 5.79 12.89
N ASP A 31 -12.27 6.99 12.99
CA ASP A 31 -11.55 8.22 13.38
C ASP A 31 -10.85 8.10 14.73
N ARG A 32 -11.42 7.36 15.68
CA ARG A 32 -10.81 7.06 16.99
C ARG A 32 -9.46 6.35 16.90
N PHE A 33 -9.20 5.66 15.79
CA PHE A 33 -8.00 4.85 15.59
C PHE A 33 -7.03 5.46 14.56
N VAL A 34 -7.42 6.55 13.90
CA VAL A 34 -6.61 7.24 12.89
C VAL A 34 -5.73 8.28 13.57
N GLU A 35 -4.51 7.87 13.93
CA GLU A 35 -3.47 8.73 14.51
C GLU A 35 -2.46 9.11 13.43
N LEU A 36 -2.42 10.40 13.06
CA LEU A 36 -1.64 10.91 11.91
C LEU A 36 -0.71 12.08 12.30
N ASP A 37 -0.52 12.33 13.59
CA ASP A 37 0.19 13.52 14.08
C ASP A 37 1.67 13.54 13.64
N GLU A 38 2.35 12.39 13.72
CA GLU A 38 3.76 12.26 13.34
C GLU A 38 4.00 12.38 11.82
N MET A 39 2.93 12.26 11.03
CA MET A 39 3.02 12.18 9.58
C MET A 39 3.45 13.48 8.94
N ARG A 40 3.00 14.61 9.50
CA ARG A 40 3.42 15.95 9.04
C ARG A 40 4.93 16.12 9.18
N ALA A 41 5.49 15.67 10.31
CA ALA A 41 6.92 15.72 10.56
C ALA A 41 7.70 14.81 9.60
N LYS A 42 7.21 13.59 9.36
CA LYS A 42 7.82 12.63 8.43
C LYS A 42 7.84 13.12 6.98
N LEU A 43 6.78 13.80 6.56
CA LEU A 43 6.65 14.33 5.20
C LEU A 43 7.26 15.73 5.02
N ALA A 44 7.67 16.39 6.12
CA ALA A 44 8.28 17.71 6.08
C ALA A 44 9.41 17.84 5.03
N PRO A 45 10.35 16.87 4.90
CA PRO A 45 11.43 16.95 3.91
C PRO A 45 10.97 16.89 2.44
N PHE A 46 9.76 16.38 2.19
CA PHE A 46 9.21 16.18 0.84
C PHE A 46 8.38 17.37 0.35
N TYR A 47 8.16 18.38 1.21
CA TYR A 47 7.50 19.61 0.82
C TYR A 47 8.46 20.59 0.17
N SER A 48 7.98 21.21 -0.90
CA SER A 48 8.68 22.35 -1.50
C SER A 48 8.56 23.56 -0.58
N THR A 49 9.66 24.30 -0.43
CA THR A 49 9.68 25.61 0.23
C THR A 49 9.18 26.74 -0.68
N THR A 50 8.91 26.45 -1.96
CA THR A 50 8.47 27.42 -2.97
C THR A 50 7.27 26.90 -3.79
N GLY A 51 6.44 27.81 -4.32
CA GLY A 51 5.32 27.48 -5.20
C GLY A 51 3.95 27.49 -4.51
N ARG A 52 3.00 26.71 -5.05
CA ARG A 52 1.63 26.62 -4.52
C ARG A 52 1.65 26.04 -3.09
N PRO A 53 0.80 26.55 -2.17
CA PRO A 53 0.68 25.98 -0.83
C PRO A 53 0.50 24.46 -0.86
N SER A 54 1.27 23.79 -0.01
CA SER A 54 1.22 22.34 0.15
C SER A 54 -0.14 21.88 0.68
N ILE A 55 -0.56 20.69 0.26
CA ILE A 55 -1.77 20.05 0.78
C ILE A 55 -1.41 19.24 2.02
N ASP A 56 -2.25 19.34 3.05
CA ASP A 56 -2.11 18.57 4.28
C ASP A 56 -2.12 17.06 3.96
N PRO A 57 -1.10 16.30 4.37
CA PRO A 57 -1.05 14.87 4.07
C PRO A 57 -2.09 14.08 4.86
N GLU A 58 -2.50 14.57 6.03
CA GLU A 58 -3.57 13.97 6.83
C GLU A 58 -4.89 13.98 6.04
N LEU A 59 -5.19 15.09 5.36
CA LEU A 59 -6.37 15.22 4.50
C LEU A 59 -6.36 14.15 3.40
N LEU A 60 -5.26 14.02 2.66
CA LEU A 60 -5.17 13.07 1.54
C LEU A 60 -5.35 11.61 2.02
N ILE A 61 -4.81 11.26 3.18
CA ILE A 61 -4.94 9.90 3.72
C ILE A 61 -6.34 9.64 4.25
N ARG A 62 -6.96 10.60 4.93
CA ARG A 62 -8.37 10.47 5.35
C ARG A 62 -9.30 10.31 4.15
N MET A 63 -9.05 11.04 3.06
CA MET A 63 -9.75 10.84 1.80
C MET A 63 -9.51 9.43 1.23
N LEU A 64 -8.26 8.91 1.23
CA LEU A 64 -7.98 7.53 0.80
C LEU A 64 -8.77 6.52 1.63
N LEU A 65 -8.80 6.66 2.96
CA LEU A 65 -9.56 5.79 3.86
C LEU A 65 -11.06 5.81 3.51
N VAL A 66 -11.64 6.98 3.26
CA VAL A 66 -13.03 7.08 2.75
C VAL A 66 -13.19 6.30 1.45
N GLY A 67 -12.27 6.47 0.50
CA GLY A 67 -12.28 5.75 -0.76
C GLY A 67 -12.28 4.23 -0.58
N TYR A 68 -11.44 3.71 0.30
CA TYR A 68 -11.39 2.27 0.59
C TYR A 68 -12.61 1.77 1.35
N CYS A 69 -13.08 2.50 2.37
CA CYS A 69 -14.24 2.10 3.18
C CYS A 69 -15.55 2.05 2.40
N TYR A 70 -15.71 2.92 1.40
CA TYR A 70 -16.93 3.03 0.59
C TYR A 70 -16.76 2.52 -0.85
N GLY A 71 -15.62 1.91 -1.17
CA GLY A 71 -15.38 1.32 -2.50
C GLY A 71 -15.29 2.34 -3.65
N ILE A 72 -14.92 3.60 -3.36
CA ILE A 72 -14.74 4.66 -4.36
C ILE A 72 -13.36 4.51 -5.00
N ARG A 73 -13.32 3.89 -6.19
CA ARG A 73 -12.06 3.58 -6.89
C ARG A 73 -11.49 4.73 -7.73
N SER A 74 -12.28 5.77 -7.98
CA SER A 74 -11.88 6.93 -8.79
C SER A 74 -11.54 8.11 -7.90
N GLU A 75 -10.33 8.65 -8.04
CA GLU A 75 -9.88 9.82 -7.26
C GLU A 75 -10.69 11.08 -7.61
N ARG A 76 -11.15 11.20 -8.87
CA ARG A 76 -12.08 12.26 -9.28
C ARG A 76 -13.39 12.16 -8.51
N ARG A 77 -13.98 10.97 -8.52
CA ARG A 77 -15.21 10.69 -7.79
C ARG A 77 -15.00 10.88 -6.29
N LEU A 78 -13.86 10.48 -5.74
CA LEU A 78 -13.54 10.68 -4.33
C LEU A 78 -13.53 12.16 -3.95
N CYS A 79 -12.92 13.02 -4.78
CA CYS A 79 -12.93 14.46 -4.54
C CYS A 79 -14.36 15.03 -4.60
N GLU A 80 -15.17 14.58 -5.56
CA GLU A 80 -16.60 14.96 -5.66
C GLU A 80 -17.41 14.50 -4.44
N GLU A 81 -17.25 13.24 -4.02
CA GLU A 81 -17.94 12.67 -2.87
C GLU A 81 -17.56 13.38 -1.57
N VAL A 82 -16.27 13.70 -1.38
CA VAL A 82 -15.80 14.49 -0.23
C VAL A 82 -16.32 15.93 -0.31
N HIS A 83 -16.50 16.49 -1.51
CA HIS A 83 -17.10 17.81 -1.65
C HIS A 83 -18.57 17.82 -1.19
N LEU A 84 -19.33 16.79 -1.56
CA LEU A 84 -20.79 16.71 -1.39
C LEU A 84 -21.24 16.13 -0.03
N ASN A 85 -20.44 15.28 0.61
CA ASN A 85 -20.87 14.49 1.76
C ASN A 85 -20.33 15.05 3.09
N LEU A 86 -21.23 15.47 3.98
CA LEU A 86 -20.89 16.04 5.29
C LEU A 86 -20.07 15.10 6.18
N ALA A 87 -20.37 13.80 6.19
CA ALA A 87 -19.63 12.83 6.99
C ALA A 87 -18.20 12.65 6.49
N TYR A 88 -17.99 12.72 5.17
CA TYR A 88 -16.66 12.62 4.57
C TYR A 88 -15.85 13.87 4.87
N ARG A 89 -16.46 15.06 4.78
CA ARG A 89 -15.81 16.33 5.17
C ARG A 89 -15.41 16.33 6.64
N TRP A 90 -16.32 15.93 7.52
CA TRP A 90 -16.06 15.79 8.96
C TRP A 90 -14.88 14.85 9.24
N PHE A 91 -14.88 13.68 8.61
CA PHE A 91 -13.80 12.70 8.77
C PHE A 91 -12.47 13.21 8.22
N CYS A 92 -12.50 13.98 7.13
CA CYS A 92 -11.33 14.60 6.50
C CYS A 92 -10.85 15.89 7.19
N ARG A 93 -11.46 16.29 8.31
CA ARG A 93 -11.19 17.57 9.00
C ARG A 93 -11.37 18.81 8.11
N LEU A 94 -12.26 18.71 7.12
CA LEU A 94 -12.63 19.82 6.23
C LEU A 94 -13.90 20.49 6.74
N GLY A 95 -13.82 21.80 7.01
CA GLY A 95 -15.01 22.63 7.24
C GLY A 95 -15.89 22.74 6.00
N LEU A 96 -17.07 23.38 6.07
CA LEU A 96 -17.97 23.55 4.92
C LEU A 96 -17.29 24.33 3.77
N ASP A 97 -16.57 25.39 4.09
CA ASP A 97 -15.86 26.22 3.11
C ASP A 97 -14.47 25.68 2.73
N GLY A 98 -14.04 24.58 3.34
CA GLY A 98 -12.75 23.96 3.07
C GLY A 98 -12.60 23.53 1.61
N ALA A 99 -11.51 23.90 0.95
CA ALA A 99 -11.27 23.46 -0.43
C ALA A 99 -10.87 21.98 -0.46
N VAL A 100 -11.58 21.19 -1.26
CA VAL A 100 -11.17 19.81 -1.57
C VAL A 100 -10.02 19.87 -2.58
N PRO A 101 -8.92 19.11 -2.39
CA PRO A 101 -7.84 18.99 -3.35
C PRO A 101 -8.34 18.61 -4.73
N ASP A 102 -7.68 19.13 -5.78
CA ASP A 102 -7.93 18.63 -7.12
C ASP A 102 -7.37 17.20 -7.27
N HIS A 103 -8.14 16.34 -7.92
CA HIS A 103 -7.80 14.95 -8.18
C HIS A 103 -6.40 14.75 -8.79
N SER A 104 -5.93 15.66 -9.66
CA SER A 104 -4.59 15.55 -10.25
C SER A 104 -3.49 15.78 -9.21
N THR A 105 -3.73 16.66 -8.24
CA THR A 105 -2.80 16.93 -7.15
C THR A 105 -2.79 15.76 -6.17
N PHE A 106 -3.96 15.18 -5.91
CA PHE A 106 -4.11 13.96 -5.12
C PHE A 106 -3.27 12.81 -5.72
N SER A 107 -3.49 12.53 -7.00
CA SER A 107 -2.80 11.45 -7.74
C SER A 107 -1.28 11.60 -7.72
N LYS A 108 -0.79 12.83 -7.98
CA LYS A 108 0.66 13.14 -7.97
C LYS A 108 1.29 12.92 -6.59
N ASN A 109 0.60 13.32 -5.51
CA ASN A 109 1.12 13.10 -4.15
C ASN A 109 1.15 11.61 -3.80
N ARG A 110 0.08 10.87 -4.17
CA ARG A 110 -0.05 9.44 -3.89
C ARG A 110 1.03 8.61 -4.58
N HIS A 111 1.29 8.88 -5.86
CA HIS A 111 2.24 8.10 -6.65
C HIS A 111 3.69 8.59 -6.54
N GLY A 112 3.91 9.87 -6.21
CA GLY A 112 5.22 10.45 -5.97
C GLY A 112 5.57 10.44 -4.48
N ARG A 113 5.33 11.58 -3.80
CA ARG A 113 5.79 11.85 -2.42
C ARG A 113 5.48 10.74 -1.42
N PHE A 114 4.29 10.13 -1.46
CA PHE A 114 3.93 9.07 -0.51
C PHE A 114 4.69 7.77 -0.76
N ARG A 115 5.04 7.49 -2.02
CA ARG A 115 5.87 6.35 -2.38
C ARG A 115 7.33 6.58 -2.01
N GLU A 116 7.84 7.77 -2.29
CA GLU A 116 9.25 8.14 -2.01
C GLU A 116 9.55 8.23 -0.50
N SER A 117 8.54 8.43 0.33
CA SER A 117 8.67 8.57 1.79
C SER A 117 8.35 7.29 2.58
N ASP A 118 8.10 6.17 1.90
CA ASP A 118 7.62 4.91 2.50
C ASP A 118 6.42 5.11 3.42
N LEU A 119 5.55 6.07 3.08
CA LEU A 119 4.48 6.51 3.95
C LEU A 119 3.47 5.40 4.23
N PHE A 120 3.06 4.68 3.19
CA PHE A 120 2.10 3.59 3.32
C PHE A 120 2.63 2.43 4.14
N ARG A 121 3.94 2.12 4.00
CA ARG A 121 4.59 1.11 4.84
C ARG A 121 4.53 1.52 6.31
N HIS A 122 4.88 2.77 6.61
CA HIS A 122 4.85 3.27 7.96
C HIS A 122 3.45 3.27 8.58
N LEU A 123 2.44 3.72 7.82
CA LEU A 123 1.04 3.64 8.24
C LEU A 123 0.61 2.21 8.54
N PHE A 124 0.95 1.28 7.66
CA PHE A 124 0.66 -0.13 7.85
C PHE A 124 1.31 -0.68 9.12
N GLU A 125 2.60 -0.43 9.32
CA GLU A 125 3.34 -0.84 10.52
C GLU A 125 2.75 -0.25 11.80
N THR A 126 2.33 1.02 11.77
CA THR A 126 1.66 1.68 12.90
C THR A 126 0.32 1.02 13.23
N VAL A 127 -0.49 0.71 12.21
CA VAL A 127 -1.78 0.00 12.40
C VAL A 127 -1.54 -1.41 12.96
N VAL A 128 -0.58 -2.16 12.42
CA VAL A 128 -0.23 -3.50 12.91
C VAL A 128 0.27 -3.45 14.35
N ARG A 129 1.16 -2.52 14.68
CA ARG A 129 1.66 -2.32 16.05
C ARG A 129 0.52 -2.03 17.03
N ARG A 130 -0.46 -1.23 16.62
CA ARG A 130 -1.65 -0.98 17.43
C ARG A 130 -2.49 -2.24 17.59
N ALA A 131 -2.74 -2.98 16.51
CA ALA A 131 -3.49 -4.24 16.58
C ALA A 131 -2.84 -5.26 17.53
N ILE A 132 -1.50 -5.33 17.56
CA ILE A 132 -0.75 -6.13 18.54
C ILE A 132 -1.00 -5.61 19.97
N LYS A 133 -0.87 -4.29 20.19
CA LYS A 133 -1.08 -3.66 21.50
C LYS A 133 -2.50 -3.89 22.05
N GLU A 134 -3.51 -3.88 21.18
CA GLU A 134 -4.91 -4.14 21.51
C GLU A 134 -5.24 -5.65 21.62
N GLY A 135 -4.25 -6.53 21.43
CA GLY A 135 -4.45 -7.99 21.52
C GLY A 135 -5.20 -8.62 20.35
N LEU A 136 -5.35 -7.91 19.23
CA LEU A 136 -6.00 -8.43 18.01
C LEU A 136 -5.07 -9.36 17.20
N VAL A 137 -3.76 -9.30 17.46
CA VAL A 137 -2.75 -10.13 16.78
C VAL A 137 -2.03 -10.97 17.83
N GLY A 138 -2.36 -12.25 17.92
CA GLY A 138 -1.79 -13.19 18.89
C GLY A 138 -0.44 -13.80 18.50
N GLY A 139 -0.07 -13.77 17.22
CA GLY A 139 1.20 -14.35 16.73
C GLY A 139 1.26 -15.89 16.74
N GLU A 140 0.13 -16.56 16.98
CA GLU A 140 0.06 -18.03 17.14
C GLU A 140 0.22 -18.80 15.81
N GLY A 141 -0.03 -18.15 14.68
CA GLY A 141 0.07 -18.76 13.35
C GLY A 141 0.73 -17.81 12.37
N PHE A 142 1.65 -18.36 11.57
CA PHE A 142 2.30 -17.67 10.46
C PHE A 142 1.84 -18.31 9.16
N ALA A 143 1.18 -17.53 8.31
CA ALA A 143 0.78 -17.93 6.98
C ALA A 143 1.49 -17.03 5.98
N VAL A 144 2.20 -17.65 5.02
CA VAL A 144 2.77 -16.96 3.86
C VAL A 144 1.98 -17.42 2.66
N ASP A 145 1.26 -16.48 2.04
CA ASP A 145 0.65 -16.72 0.74
C ASP A 145 1.68 -16.31 -0.33
N ALA A 146 2.22 -17.30 -1.03
CA ALA A 146 3.18 -17.08 -2.11
C ALA A 146 2.50 -17.40 -3.45
N SER A 147 2.61 -16.46 -4.39
CA SER A 147 2.14 -16.67 -5.75
C SER A 147 3.29 -17.19 -6.60
N LEU A 148 3.15 -18.40 -7.14
CA LEU A 148 4.17 -18.95 -8.01
C LEU A 148 4.07 -18.34 -9.40
N ILE A 149 5.10 -17.62 -9.80
CA ILE A 149 5.25 -17.07 -11.15
C ILE A 149 6.15 -18.01 -11.95
N ALA A 150 5.65 -18.59 -13.03
CA ALA A 150 6.45 -19.45 -13.89
C ALA A 150 7.63 -18.68 -14.49
N ALA A 151 8.83 -19.22 -14.33
CA ALA A 151 10.05 -18.69 -14.91
C ALA A 151 10.21 -19.16 -16.36
N ASP A 152 10.83 -18.34 -17.19
CA ASP A 152 11.24 -18.73 -18.55
C ASP A 152 12.53 -19.57 -18.50
N ALA A 153 12.43 -20.74 -17.88
CA ALA A 153 13.55 -21.66 -17.70
C ALA A 153 13.17 -23.10 -18.04
N ASN A 154 14.00 -23.74 -18.85
CA ASN A 154 13.77 -25.11 -19.30
C ASN A 154 14.61 -26.11 -18.49
N LYS A 155 13.95 -27.15 -17.96
CA LYS A 155 14.58 -28.27 -17.26
C LYS A 155 15.75 -28.90 -18.01
N GLN A 156 15.67 -29.03 -19.33
CA GLN A 156 16.74 -29.62 -20.14
C GLN A 156 18.03 -28.79 -20.14
N ARG A 157 17.95 -27.51 -19.79
CA ARG A 157 19.09 -26.59 -19.65
C ARG A 157 19.44 -26.32 -18.18
N SER A 158 19.04 -27.22 -17.29
CA SER A 158 19.37 -27.17 -15.87
C SER A 158 20.48 -28.16 -15.52
N VAL A 159 21.22 -27.85 -14.47
CA VAL A 159 22.21 -28.72 -13.83
C VAL A 159 21.63 -29.24 -12.52
N LYS A 160 22.14 -30.37 -12.01
CA LYS A 160 21.77 -30.78 -10.65
C LYS A 160 22.41 -29.82 -9.65
N GLY A 161 21.73 -29.50 -8.55
CA GLY A 161 22.30 -28.56 -7.58
C GLY A 161 23.55 -29.07 -6.85
N THR A 162 23.87 -30.36 -6.96
CA THR A 162 25.12 -30.95 -6.46
C THR A 162 26.29 -30.85 -7.43
N GLU A 163 26.05 -30.46 -8.68
CA GLU A 163 27.09 -30.36 -9.71
C GLU A 163 27.74 -28.98 -9.67
N GLU A 164 29.07 -28.96 -9.68
CA GLU A 164 29.82 -27.71 -9.69
C GLU A 164 29.61 -26.98 -11.02
N THR A 165 29.24 -25.70 -10.95
CA THR A 165 28.86 -24.89 -12.10
C THR A 165 29.65 -23.61 -12.09
N ASP A 166 30.27 -23.28 -13.22
CA ASP A 166 31.00 -22.02 -13.39
C ASP A 166 30.02 -20.86 -13.63
N TRP A 167 29.55 -20.26 -12.53
CA TRP A 167 28.62 -19.14 -12.56
C TRP A 167 29.23 -17.88 -13.17
N GLN A 168 30.55 -17.68 -13.07
CA GLN A 168 31.23 -16.52 -13.63
C GLN A 168 31.28 -16.59 -15.15
N ALA A 169 31.58 -17.77 -15.72
CA ALA A 169 31.50 -17.98 -17.17
C ALA A 169 30.07 -17.80 -17.70
N LEU A 170 29.06 -18.24 -16.94
CA LEU A 170 27.66 -18.06 -17.31
C LEU A 170 27.24 -16.58 -17.26
N ALA A 171 27.64 -15.84 -16.22
CA ALA A 171 27.36 -14.42 -16.07
C ALA A 171 27.93 -13.58 -17.22
N ALA A 172 29.09 -13.96 -17.76
CA ALA A 172 29.70 -13.29 -18.91
C ALA A 172 28.84 -13.33 -20.19
N THR A 173 27.92 -14.30 -20.30
CA THR A 173 27.06 -14.48 -21.49
C THR A 173 25.57 -14.26 -21.21
N ARG A 174 25.16 -14.24 -19.94
CA ARG A 174 23.74 -14.25 -19.55
C ARG A 174 23.49 -13.18 -18.50
N ARG A 175 22.72 -12.16 -18.91
CA ARG A 175 22.33 -11.05 -18.05
C ARG A 175 21.60 -11.48 -16.78
N SER A 176 20.68 -12.44 -16.86
CA SER A 176 19.95 -12.97 -15.70
C SER A 176 20.87 -13.61 -14.65
N VAL A 177 21.94 -14.27 -15.08
CA VAL A 177 22.94 -14.86 -14.17
C VAL A 177 23.79 -13.77 -13.55
N GLN A 178 24.20 -12.76 -14.33
CA GLN A 178 24.91 -11.59 -13.82
C GLN A 178 24.07 -10.85 -12.77
N GLU A 179 22.83 -10.51 -13.09
CA GLU A 179 21.90 -9.84 -12.18
C GLU A 179 21.68 -10.65 -10.90
N TYR A 180 21.56 -11.98 -11.00
CA TYR A 180 21.46 -12.84 -9.82
C TYR A 180 22.70 -12.77 -8.92
N LEU A 181 23.90 -12.82 -9.49
CA LEU A 181 25.14 -12.70 -8.71
C LEU A 181 25.25 -11.31 -8.06
N ASP A 182 24.93 -10.24 -8.80
CA ASP A 182 24.93 -8.86 -8.28
C ASP A 182 23.93 -8.68 -7.11
N THR A 183 22.81 -9.43 -7.13
CA THR A 183 21.83 -9.42 -6.02
C THR A 183 22.27 -10.22 -4.81
N LEU A 184 23.06 -11.29 -4.97
CA LEU A 184 23.58 -12.08 -3.84
C LEU A 184 24.51 -11.25 -2.95
N ASP A 185 25.21 -10.29 -3.53
CA ASP A 185 26.09 -9.37 -2.81
C ASP A 185 25.33 -8.27 -2.03
N GLN A 186 24.00 -8.19 -2.16
CA GLN A 186 23.19 -7.23 -1.41
C GLN A 186 22.80 -7.79 -0.04
N GLU A 187 23.13 -7.05 1.04
CA GLU A 187 22.79 -7.41 2.44
C GLU A 187 21.29 -7.72 2.66
N ALA A 188 20.41 -7.23 1.78
CA ALA A 188 18.98 -7.41 1.84
C ALA A 188 18.49 -8.84 1.50
N TRP A 189 19.30 -9.68 0.85
CA TRP A 189 18.84 -10.95 0.27
C TRP A 189 18.79 -12.14 1.26
N GLY A 190 19.03 -11.88 2.56
CA GLY A 190 18.96 -12.88 3.61
C GLY A 190 20.03 -13.97 3.50
N THR A 191 19.99 -14.95 4.40
CA THR A 191 20.91 -16.10 4.36
C THR A 191 20.43 -17.13 3.35
N ALA A 192 21.37 -17.70 2.59
CA ALA A 192 21.09 -18.82 1.70
C ALA A 192 20.39 -19.96 2.46
N SER A 193 19.40 -20.58 1.81
CA SER A 193 18.76 -21.79 2.34
C SER A 193 19.80 -22.91 2.44
N GLU A 194 19.79 -23.64 3.56
CA GLU A 194 20.62 -24.84 3.73
C GLU A 194 20.21 -25.98 2.78
N VAL A 195 19.03 -25.89 2.16
CA VAL A 195 18.49 -26.92 1.27
C VAL A 195 19.10 -26.79 -0.12
N VAL A 196 19.89 -27.79 -0.51
CA VAL A 196 20.45 -27.87 -1.87
C VAL A 196 19.31 -28.13 -2.88
N PRO A 197 19.13 -27.26 -3.88
CA PRO A 197 18.07 -27.43 -4.88
C PRO A 197 18.33 -28.66 -5.75
N LYS A 198 17.24 -29.36 -6.13
CA LYS A 198 17.35 -30.55 -6.98
C LYS A 198 17.91 -30.23 -8.37
N PHE A 199 17.47 -29.11 -8.94
CA PHE A 199 17.93 -28.60 -10.23
C PHE A 199 18.11 -27.09 -10.12
N ILE A 200 19.15 -26.58 -10.76
CA ILE A 200 19.41 -25.15 -10.90
C ILE A 200 19.35 -24.81 -12.38
N ALA A 201 18.51 -23.85 -12.76
CA ALA A 201 18.43 -23.41 -14.14
C ALA A 201 19.66 -22.57 -14.49
N THR A 202 20.41 -22.98 -15.51
CA THR A 202 21.60 -22.22 -15.93
C THR A 202 21.23 -20.90 -16.60
N SER A 203 20.00 -20.77 -17.11
CA SER A 203 19.48 -19.55 -17.73
C SER A 203 18.92 -18.56 -16.71
N ASP A 204 18.49 -19.05 -15.54
CA ASP A 204 17.95 -18.22 -14.47
C ASP A 204 18.15 -18.94 -13.13
N PRO A 205 19.26 -18.64 -12.41
CA PRO A 205 19.57 -19.34 -11.17
C PRO A 205 18.64 -18.95 -10.01
N ALA A 206 17.92 -17.83 -10.11
CA ALA A 206 17.00 -17.38 -9.08
C ALA A 206 15.71 -18.22 -9.05
N ALA A 207 15.34 -18.83 -10.18
CA ALA A 207 14.15 -19.66 -10.29
C ALA A 207 14.32 -21.02 -9.60
N GLN A 208 13.31 -21.45 -8.84
CA GLN A 208 13.33 -22.73 -8.13
C GLN A 208 12.48 -23.79 -8.82
N TRP A 209 12.97 -25.03 -8.84
CA TRP A 209 12.23 -26.17 -9.38
C TRP A 209 11.11 -26.60 -8.40
N THR A 210 9.85 -26.44 -8.80
CA THR A 210 8.68 -26.70 -7.94
C THR A 210 7.65 -27.60 -8.61
N GLY A 211 6.94 -28.39 -7.78
CA GLY A 211 5.79 -29.22 -8.17
C GLY A 211 4.48 -28.81 -7.49
N ALA A 212 4.41 -27.60 -6.93
CA ALA A 212 3.32 -27.17 -6.04
C ALA A 212 1.93 -27.19 -6.69
N HIS A 213 1.83 -27.02 -8.02
CA HIS A 213 0.55 -27.01 -8.74
C HIS A 213 -0.05 -28.41 -8.98
N LYS A 214 0.48 -29.47 -8.34
CA LYS A 214 0.04 -30.88 -8.50
C LYS A 214 0.03 -31.36 -9.97
N GLY A 215 0.78 -30.68 -10.84
CA GLY A 215 0.98 -31.00 -12.25
C GLY A 215 2.44 -31.28 -12.57
N HIS A 216 2.84 -31.04 -13.82
CA HIS A 216 4.26 -31.12 -14.19
C HIS A 216 5.07 -30.07 -13.43
N ALA A 217 6.18 -30.49 -12.83
CA ALA A 217 7.09 -29.57 -12.17
C ALA A 217 7.74 -28.62 -13.18
N PHE A 218 8.00 -27.40 -12.74
CA PHE A 218 8.54 -26.30 -13.55
C PHE A 218 9.41 -25.38 -12.68
N PHE A 219 10.14 -24.48 -13.31
CA PHE A 219 10.88 -23.43 -12.60
C PHE A 219 9.96 -22.25 -12.32
N ALA A 220 9.97 -21.73 -11.09
CA ALA A 220 9.13 -20.62 -10.68
C ALA A 220 9.83 -19.71 -9.65
N TYR A 221 9.33 -18.49 -9.54
CA TYR A 221 9.60 -17.59 -8.42
C TYR A 221 8.41 -17.61 -7.46
N SER A 222 8.66 -17.36 -6.18
CA SER A 222 7.67 -17.31 -5.10
C SER A 222 7.69 -15.97 -4.39
#